data_AF-A0A292YE47-F1
#
_entry.id   AF-A0A292YE47-F1
#
_cell.length_a   1.000
_cell.length_b   1.000
_cell.length_c   1.000
_cell.angle_alpha   90.00
_cell.angle_beta   90.00
_cell.angle_gamma   90.00
#
_symmetry.space_group_name_H-M   'P 1'
#
loop_
_entity.id
_entity.type
_entity.pdbx_description
1 polymer ?
#
loop_
_entity_poly.entity_id
_entity_poly.type
_entity_poly.pdbx_seq_one_letter_code
_entity_poly.pdbx_strand_id
1 'polypeptide(L)'
;MLTLQLLQGQQNKQLFHFWGGTPEKTEQLFTKQVKVIGTSKGNGKTVTAFESSISVPNEEIVKPPHHYAESVGYLILPSKGIWKLDVYIEDKLFGSIIVDVQEK
;
A
#
# COMPACT_ATOMS: atom_id res chain seq x y z
N MET A 1 13.99 14.69 2.28
CA MET A 1 13.47 13.32 2.31
C MET A 1 12.28 13.35 3.27
N LEU A 2 11.05 13.23 2.76
CA LEU A 2 9.85 13.17 3.61
C LEU A 2 9.82 11.79 4.28
N THR A 3 10.08 11.71 5.58
CA THR A 3 9.96 10.47 6.34
C THR A 3 8.48 10.27 6.66
N LEU A 4 7.86 9.25 6.06
CA LEU A 4 6.52 8.82 6.43
C LEU A 4 6.55 8.35 7.89
N GLN A 5 5.84 9.04 8.78
CA GLN A 5 5.71 8.60 10.17
C GLN A 5 4.67 7.49 10.26
N LEU A 6 5.13 6.27 10.50
CA LEU A 6 4.28 5.13 10.84
C LEU A 6 4.45 4.82 12.32
N LEU A 7 3.38 4.89 13.09
CA LEU A 7 3.40 4.61 14.53
C LEU A 7 2.91 3.19 14.80
N GLN A 8 3.61 2.47 15.67
CA GLN A 8 3.24 1.10 16.03
C GLN A 8 1.82 1.00 16.60
N GLY A 9 1.10 -0.05 16.20
CA GLY A 9 -0.25 -0.38 16.67
C GLY A 9 -1.34 0.62 16.30
N GLN A 10 -1.01 1.71 15.59
CA GLN A 10 -1.98 2.72 15.17
C GLN A 10 -2.61 2.37 13.82
N GLN A 11 -3.81 2.89 13.59
CA GLN A 11 -4.44 2.94 12.27
C GLN A 11 -3.79 4.07 11.46
N ASN A 12 -2.59 3.83 10.92
CA ASN A 12 -1.90 4.82 10.09
C ASN A 12 -2.65 4.92 8.75
N LYS A 13 -3.42 5.99 8.52
CA LYS A 13 -4.12 6.18 7.24
C LYS A 13 -3.10 6.37 6.12
N GLN A 14 -3.20 5.57 5.07
CA GLN A 14 -2.29 5.60 3.92
C GLN A 14 -3.06 5.75 2.62
N LEU A 15 -2.45 6.47 1.69
CA LEU A 15 -2.81 6.51 0.28
C LEU A 15 -1.69 5.81 -0.49
N PHE A 16 -1.98 4.62 -1.01
CA PHE A 16 -1.07 3.90 -1.89
C PHE A 16 -1.31 4.35 -3.33
N HIS A 17 -0.22 4.65 -4.03
CA HIS A 17 -0.22 4.87 -5.46
C HIS A 17 0.42 3.66 -6.16
N PHE A 18 -0.23 3.14 -7.18
CA PHE A 18 0.22 1.99 -7.97
C PHE A 18 0.47 2.43 -9.41
N TRP A 19 1.72 2.33 -9.87
CA TRP A 19 2.08 2.63 -11.25
C TRP A 19 2.08 1.34 -12.09
N GLY A 20 1.16 1.22 -13.04
CA GLY A 20 1.09 0.08 -13.96
C GLY A 20 2.15 0.10 -15.07
N GLY A 21 2.99 1.14 -15.12
CA GLY A 21 4.03 1.36 -16.14
C GLY A 21 3.50 2.00 -17.43
N THR A 22 2.26 1.70 -17.84
CA THR A 22 1.53 2.42 -18.90
C THR A 22 0.11 2.74 -18.43
N PRO A 23 -0.58 3.74 -19.02
CA PRO A 23 -1.95 4.05 -18.66
C PRO A 23 -2.91 2.86 -18.77
N GLU A 24 -2.81 2.08 -19.84
CA GLU A 24 -3.69 0.92 -20.07
C GLU A 24 -3.49 -0.15 -19.00
N LYS A 25 -2.25 -0.38 -18.57
CA LYS A 25 -1.94 -1.31 -17.47
C LYS A 25 -2.37 -0.77 -16.12
N THR A 26 -2.32 0.54 -15.92
CA THR A 26 -2.82 1.19 -14.69
C THR A 26 -4.33 1.04 -14.58
N GLU A 27 -5.07 1.31 -15.64
CA GLU A 27 -6.54 1.20 -15.64
C GLU A 27 -7.01 -0.24 -15.40
N GLN A 28 -6.24 -1.23 -15.87
CA GLN A 28 -6.48 -2.64 -15.52
C GLN A 28 -6.32 -2.94 -14.03
N LEU A 29 -5.77 -2.05 -13.21
CA LEU A 29 -5.69 -2.23 -11.76
C LEU A 29 -6.96 -1.80 -11.04
N PHE A 30 -7.82 -0.97 -11.64
CA PHE A 30 -9.01 -0.46 -10.97
C PHE A 30 -9.92 -1.58 -10.48
N THR A 31 -10.58 -1.35 -9.34
CA THR A 31 -11.48 -2.28 -8.63
C THR A 31 -10.83 -3.55 -8.06
N LYS A 32 -9.55 -3.81 -8.36
CA LYS A 32 -8.83 -4.98 -7.84
C LYS A 32 -8.55 -4.88 -6.34
N GLN A 33 -8.50 -6.03 -5.69
CA GLN A 33 -8.17 -6.14 -4.28
C GLN A 33 -6.68 -5.97 -4.04
N VAL A 34 -6.34 -5.21 -3.01
CA VAL A 34 -4.98 -4.97 -2.51
C VAL A 34 -4.85 -5.60 -1.14
N LYS A 35 -3.79 -6.38 -0.95
CA LYS A 35 -3.40 -6.94 0.34
C LYS A 35 -1.92 -6.67 0.56
N VAL A 36 -1.57 -6.14 1.72
CA VAL A 36 -0.17 -5.91 2.10
C VAL A 36 0.20 -6.83 3.26
N ILE A 37 1.21 -7.66 3.05
CA ILE A 37 1.78 -8.52 4.08
C ILE A 37 3.04 -7.85 4.64
N GLY A 38 3.02 -7.51 5.92
CA GLY A 38 4.18 -6.98 6.63
C GLY A 38 4.98 -8.09 7.28
N THR A 39 6.29 -8.13 7.08
CA THR A 39 7.23 -9.04 7.75
C THR A 39 8.25 -8.23 8.57
N SER A 40 8.31 -8.47 9.88
CA SER A 40 9.26 -7.78 10.75
C SER A 40 10.68 -8.31 10.56
N LYS A 41 11.65 -7.40 10.42
CA LYS A 41 13.07 -7.78 10.36
C LYS A 41 13.57 -8.36 11.70
N GLY A 42 13.03 -7.90 12.82
CA GLY A 42 13.55 -8.23 14.15
C GLY A 42 13.21 -9.64 14.63
N ASN A 43 12.01 -10.13 14.31
CA ASN A 43 11.52 -11.43 14.79
C ASN A 43 10.86 -12.29 13.70
N GLY A 44 10.84 -11.85 12.44
CA GLY A 44 10.23 -12.58 11.33
C GLY A 44 8.70 -12.66 11.37
N LYS A 45 8.03 -11.98 12.32
CA LYS A 45 6.56 -11.99 12.42
C LYS A 45 5.93 -11.43 11.16
N THR A 46 4.99 -12.19 10.59
CA THR A 46 4.17 -11.78 9.45
C THR A 46 2.78 -11.35 9.89
N VAL A 47 2.24 -10.28 9.31
CA VAL A 47 0.85 -9.83 9.52
C VAL A 47 0.24 -9.35 8.21
N THR A 48 -1.07 -9.50 8.06
CA THR A 48 -1.82 -8.71 7.07
C THR A 48 -1.94 -7.30 7.61
N ALA A 49 -1.17 -6.37 7.02
CA ALA A 49 -1.01 -5.01 7.54
C ALA A 49 -1.99 -4.01 6.93
N PHE A 50 -2.53 -4.32 5.74
CA PHE A 50 -3.48 -3.48 5.01
C PHE A 50 -4.29 -4.35 4.05
N GLU A 51 -5.59 -4.10 3.97
CA GLU A 51 -6.51 -4.67 2.97
C GLU A 51 -7.47 -3.58 2.49
N SER A 52 -7.63 -3.45 1.18
CA SER A 52 -8.56 -2.50 0.55
C SER A 52 -8.75 -2.87 -0.93
N SER A 53 -9.48 -2.04 -1.67
CA SER A 53 -9.61 -2.12 -3.12
C SER A 53 -8.98 -0.90 -3.80
N ILE A 54 -8.58 -1.04 -5.05
CA ILE A 54 -8.16 0.11 -5.88
C ILE A 54 -9.40 0.86 -6.36
N SER A 55 -9.43 2.17 -6.09
CA SER A 55 -10.52 3.06 -6.45
C SER A 55 -10.58 3.32 -7.96
N VAL A 56 -11.78 3.58 -8.47
CA VAL A 56 -11.99 4.17 -9.79
C VAL A 56 -11.94 5.70 -9.63
N PRO A 57 -11.10 6.43 -10.38
CA PRO A 57 -11.08 7.89 -10.32
C PRO A 57 -12.41 8.51 -10.75
N ASN A 58 -12.77 9.65 -10.16
CA ASN A 58 -13.86 10.46 -10.72
C ASN A 58 -13.36 11.15 -12.00
N GLU A 59 -13.81 10.66 -13.17
CA GLU A 59 -13.39 11.17 -14.48
C GLU A 59 -13.85 12.60 -14.76
N GLU A 60 -14.76 13.19 -13.99
CA GLU A 60 -15.05 14.63 -14.09
C GLU A 60 -13.88 15.48 -13.58
N ILE A 61 -13.10 14.94 -12.63
CA ILE A 61 -12.02 15.64 -11.92
C ILE A 61 -10.65 15.17 -12.44
N VAL A 62 -10.44 13.86 -12.54
CA VAL A 62 -9.18 13.24 -12.96
C VAL A 62 -9.39 12.62 -14.33
N LYS A 63 -8.98 13.33 -15.38
CA LYS A 63 -9.14 12.89 -16.78
C LYS A 63 -8.10 11.83 -17.17
N PRO A 64 -8.41 10.89 -18.08
CA PRO A 64 -7.43 10.00 -18.66
C PRO A 64 -6.39 10.77 -19.51
N PRO A 65 -5.20 10.20 -19.75
CA PRO A 65 -4.76 8.87 -19.33
C PRO A 65 -4.42 8.78 -17.83
N HIS A 66 -4.76 7.67 -17.18
CA HIS A 66 -4.45 7.45 -15.77
C HIS A 66 -3.05 6.86 -15.58
N HIS A 67 -2.11 7.65 -15.06
CA HIS A 67 -0.72 7.20 -14.86
C HIS A 67 -0.49 6.42 -13.57
N TYR A 68 -1.41 6.51 -12.61
CA TYR A 68 -1.40 5.73 -11.37
C TYR A 68 -2.83 5.38 -10.96
N ALA A 69 -2.94 4.34 -10.14
CA ALA A 69 -4.17 3.96 -9.46
C ALA A 69 -3.99 4.12 -7.95
N GLU A 70 -5.09 4.32 -7.22
CA GLU A 70 -5.04 4.66 -5.80
C GLU A 70 -5.80 3.64 -4.95
N SER A 71 -5.27 3.34 -3.77
CA SER A 71 -6.03 2.68 -2.71
C SER A 71 -5.81 3.40 -1.38
N VAL A 72 -6.91 3.67 -0.69
CA VAL A 72 -6.90 4.30 0.63
C VAL A 72 -7.31 3.28 1.68
N GLY A 73 -6.64 3.32 2.82
CA GLY A 73 -6.97 2.47 3.95
C GLY A 73 -6.07 2.72 5.14
N TYR A 74 -6.05 1.78 6.07
CA TYR A 74 -5.24 1.86 7.28
C TYR A 74 -4.15 0.81 7.25
N LEU A 75 -2.90 1.25 7.39
CA LEU A 75 -1.73 0.40 7.56
C LEU A 75 -1.46 0.22 9.06
N ILE A 76 -1.59 -1.02 9.54
CA ILE A 76 -1.45 -1.37 10.95
C ILE A 76 -0.28 -2.33 11.10
N LEU A 77 0.77 -1.88 11.78
CA LEU A 77 1.96 -2.68 12.09
C LEU A 77 2.12 -2.74 13.61
N PRO A 78 2.17 -3.93 14.22
CA PRO A 78 1.95 -4.08 15.67
C PRO A 78 3.13 -3.63 16.54
N SER A 79 4.33 -3.46 15.96
CA SER A 79 5.52 -3.11 16.73
C SER A 79 6.45 -2.20 15.92
N LYS A 80 7.22 -1.38 16.64
CA LYS A 80 8.28 -0.54 16.08
C LYS A 80 9.36 -1.35 15.36
N GLY A 81 10.16 -0.66 14.56
CA GLY A 81 11.33 -1.18 13.84
C GLY A 81 11.09 -1.36 12.35
N ILE A 82 12.03 -2.05 11.70
CA ILE A 82 12.04 -2.24 10.24
C ILE A 82 11.08 -3.36 9.83
N TRP A 83 10.21 -3.05 8.87
CA TRP A 83 9.28 -3.99 8.24
C TRP A 83 9.46 -4.02 6.73
N LYS A 84 9.46 -5.23 6.15
CA LYS A 84 9.25 -5.42 4.71
C LYS A 84 7.75 -5.52 4.45
N LEU A 85 7.24 -4.74 3.53
CA LEU A 85 5.86 -4.78 3.08
C LEU A 85 5.82 -5.38 1.68
N ASP A 86 5.20 -6.54 1.55
CA ASP A 86 4.93 -7.19 0.28
C ASP A 86 3.50 -6.87 -0.14
N VAL A 87 3.36 -6.19 -1.27
CA VAL A 87 2.08 -5.73 -1.81
C VAL A 87 1.59 -6.73 -2.85
N TYR A 88 0.36 -7.20 -2.68
CA TYR A 88 -0.31 -8.12 -3.60
C TYR A 88 -1.54 -7.43 -4.19
N ILE A 89 -1.73 -7.60 -5.50
CA ILE A 89 -2.95 -7.22 -6.20
C ILE A 89 -3.55 -8.50 -6.80
N GLU A 90 -4.78 -8.86 -6.44
CA GLU A 90 -5.40 -10.15 -6.81
C GLU A 90 -4.47 -11.35 -6.53
N ASP A 91 -3.91 -11.39 -5.32
CA ASP A 91 -2.96 -12.39 -4.84
C ASP A 91 -1.64 -12.54 -5.62
N LYS A 92 -1.37 -11.65 -6.59
CA LYS A 92 -0.09 -11.58 -7.31
C LYS A 92 0.80 -10.53 -6.68
N LEU A 93 2.05 -10.88 -6.38
CA LEU A 93 3.05 -9.94 -5.89
C LEU A 93 3.22 -8.82 -6.91
N PHE A 94 2.92 -7.59 -6.47
CA PHE A 94 3.05 -6.39 -7.27
C PHE A 94 4.39 -5.69 -7.01
N GLY A 95 4.81 -5.65 -5.74
CA GLY A 95 6.08 -5.06 -5.35
C GLY A 95 6.32 -5.13 -3.85
N SER A 96 7.49 -4.66 -3.43
CA SER A 96 7.88 -4.64 -2.02
C SER A 96 8.52 -3.31 -1.65
N ILE A 97 8.26 -2.85 -0.42
CA ILE A 97 8.95 -1.68 0.16
C ILE A 97 9.44 -2.00 1.57
N ILE A 98 10.44 -1.25 2.03
CA ILE A 98 10.91 -1.31 3.41
C ILE A 98 10.48 -0.02 4.11
N VAL A 99 9.92 -0.16 5.31
CA VAL A 99 9.50 0.97 6.15
C VAL A 99 10.09 0.85 7.54
N ASP A 100 10.24 1.99 8.21
CA ASP A 100 10.62 2.06 9.62
C ASP A 100 9.44 2.55 10.45
N VAL A 101 8.98 1.71 11.38
CA VAL A 101 7.85 2.00 12.26
C VAL A 101 8.38 2.54 13.57
N GLN A 102 7.91 3.72 13.96
CA GLN A 102 8.32 4.39 15.17
C GLN A 102 7.47 3.98 16.38
N GLU A 103 7.98 4.27 17.57
CA GLU A 103 7.14 4.30 18.76
C GLU A 103 6.09 5.40 18.66
N LYS A 104 5.03 5.23 19.44
CA LYS A 104 3.99 6.25 19.59
C LYS A 104 4.53 7.45 20.35
#